data_AF-A0A1V6K0M4-F1
#
_entry.id   AF-A0A1V6K0M4-F1
#
_cell.length_a   1.000
_cell.length_b   1.000
_cell.length_c   1.000
_cell.angle_alpha   90.00
_cell.angle_beta   90.00
_cell.angle_gamma   90.00
#
_symmetry.space_group_name_H-M   'P 1'
#
loop_
_entity.id
_entity.type
_entity.pdbx_description
1 polymer ?
#
loop_
_entity_poly.entity_id
_entity_poly.type
_entity_poly.pdbx_seq_one_letter_code
_entity_poly.pdbx_strand_id
1 'polypeptide(L)'
;MKNSLHGGRFTFVSYITAILLGIVGIFLGLVSLLDYYTSAGIFFQVLAFIYGAIAWFTAAGLVASGGKIIDVFLNEREAIRRVVALPFFVLAIGAIAYGASIYILSISSEVSGFPITADAGVKYIIFATIGGLFCAFLGVYLQSLLSRWGNDHEPLALKRGA
;
A
#
# COMPACT_ATOMS: atom_id res chain seq x y z
N MET A 1 -6.41 31.91 -18.41
CA MET A 1 -6.71 30.46 -18.30
C MET A 1 -5.57 29.57 -18.84
N LYS A 2 -4.29 29.78 -18.47
CA LYS A 2 -3.17 28.92 -18.92
C LYS A 2 -2.33 28.30 -17.79
N ASN A 3 -2.66 28.55 -16.52
CA ASN A 3 -1.88 28.05 -15.38
C ASN A 3 -2.40 26.78 -14.73
N SER A 4 -3.58 26.24 -15.08
CA SER A 4 -4.09 25.01 -14.43
C SER A 4 -3.78 23.70 -15.19
N LEU A 5 -3.01 23.76 -16.28
CA LEU A 5 -2.67 22.58 -17.10
C LEU A 5 -1.32 21.93 -16.75
N HIS A 6 -0.52 22.55 -15.88
CA HIS A 6 0.78 22.00 -15.49
C HIS A 6 0.71 21.16 -14.20
N GLY A 7 -0.28 21.40 -13.34
CA GLY A 7 -0.43 20.75 -12.04
C GLY A 7 -1.30 19.49 -12.03
N GLY A 8 -1.25 18.64 -13.07
CA GLY A 8 -2.05 17.40 -13.08
C GLY A 8 -1.55 16.27 -13.99
N ARG A 9 -0.48 16.51 -14.75
CA ARG A 9 0.06 15.51 -15.69
C ARG A 9 0.69 14.31 -14.99
N PHE A 10 1.35 14.54 -13.85
CA PHE A 10 2.06 13.47 -13.14
C PHE A 10 1.10 12.50 -12.44
N THR A 11 0.05 13.01 -11.79
CA THR A 11 -1.03 12.20 -11.21
C THR A 11 -1.71 11.35 -12.28
N PHE A 12 -2.00 11.93 -13.45
CA PHE A 12 -2.63 11.21 -14.56
C PHE A 12 -1.82 9.99 -15.01
N VAL A 13 -0.52 10.17 -15.27
CA VAL A 13 0.38 9.07 -15.67
C VAL A 13 0.49 8.03 -14.55
N SER A 14 0.60 8.46 -13.30
CA SER A 14 0.68 7.54 -12.15
C SER A 14 -0.58 6.70 -11.97
N TYR A 15 -1.77 7.27 -12.21
CA TYR A 15 -3.04 6.55 -12.10
C TYR A 15 -3.21 5.54 -13.23
N ILE A 16 -2.83 5.89 -14.47
CA ILE A 16 -2.81 4.91 -15.57
C ILE A 16 -1.86 3.77 -15.23
N THR A 17 -0.66 4.09 -14.75
CA THR A 17 0.32 3.07 -14.35
C THR A 17 -0.22 2.19 -13.22
N ALA A 18 -0.87 2.77 -12.21
CA ALA A 18 -1.51 2.03 -11.13
C ALA A 18 -2.64 1.12 -11.63
N ILE A 19 -3.46 1.57 -12.58
CA ILE A 19 -4.51 0.75 -13.19
C ILE A 19 -3.89 -0.43 -13.95
N LEU A 20 -2.84 -0.19 -14.75
CA LEU A 20 -2.13 -1.26 -15.47
C LEU A 20 -1.52 -2.28 -14.51
N LEU A 21 -0.87 -1.82 -13.42
CA LEU A 21 -0.37 -2.70 -12.36
C LEU A 21 -1.49 -3.48 -11.68
N GLY A 22 -2.65 -2.86 -11.46
CA GLY A 22 -3.84 -3.53 -10.94
C GLY A 22 -4.32 -4.64 -11.86
N ILE A 23 -4.35 -4.41 -13.17
CA ILE A 23 -4.70 -5.43 -14.16
C ILE A 23 -3.70 -6.61 -14.09
N VAL A 24 -2.40 -6.32 -14.04
CA VAL A 24 -1.37 -7.35 -13.86
C VAL A 24 -1.58 -8.14 -12.57
N GLY A 25 -1.92 -7.47 -11.48
CA GLY A 25 -2.24 -8.11 -10.20
C GLY A 25 -3.45 -9.03 -10.26
N ILE A 26 -4.50 -8.63 -10.99
CA ILE A 26 -5.66 -9.50 -11.23
C ILE A 26 -5.24 -10.76 -11.99
N PHE A 27 -4.49 -10.60 -13.09
CA PHE A 27 -4.02 -11.74 -13.88
C PHE A 27 -3.14 -12.70 -13.07
N LEU A 28 -2.18 -12.18 -12.32
CA LEU A 28 -1.28 -13.02 -11.50
C LEU A 28 -1.97 -13.61 -10.27
N GLY A 29 -2.96 -12.92 -9.71
CA GLY A 29 -3.85 -13.49 -8.70
C GLY A 29 -4.68 -14.65 -9.24
N LEU A 30 -5.23 -14.52 -10.45
CA LEU A 30 -5.96 -15.60 -11.12
C LEU A 30 -5.06 -16.80 -11.41
N VAL A 31 -3.83 -16.58 -11.90
CA VAL A 31 -2.84 -17.64 -12.10
C VAL A 31 -2.55 -18.35 -10.79
N SER A 32 -2.25 -17.60 -9.72
CA SER A 32 -2.01 -18.16 -8.38
C SER A 32 -3.20 -18.94 -7.83
N LEU A 33 -4.42 -18.47 -8.06
CA LEU A 33 -5.64 -19.20 -7.68
C LEU A 33 -5.73 -20.55 -8.40
N LEU A 34 -5.38 -20.61 -9.68
CA LEU A 34 -5.40 -21.83 -10.47
C LEU A 34 -4.28 -22.79 -10.04
N ASP A 35 -3.09 -22.28 -9.75
CA ASP A 35 -1.94 -23.08 -9.31
C ASP A 35 -2.19 -23.74 -7.95
N TYR A 36 -2.84 -23.02 -7.03
CA TYR A 36 -3.14 -23.49 -5.66
C TYR A 36 -4.63 -23.82 -5.48
N TYR A 37 -5.30 -24.21 -6.56
CA TYR A 37 -6.73 -24.54 -6.51
C TYR A 37 -6.99 -25.73 -5.59
N THR A 38 -7.93 -25.55 -4.68
CA THR A 38 -8.41 -26.62 -3.79
C THR A 38 -9.94 -26.67 -3.77
N SER A 39 -10.49 -27.88 -3.66
CA SER A 39 -11.92 -28.12 -3.46
C SER A 39 -12.37 -27.88 -2.01
N ALA A 40 -11.45 -27.54 -1.10
CA ALA A 40 -11.72 -27.31 0.32
C ALA A 40 -12.52 -26.02 0.63
N GLY A 41 -12.85 -25.23 -0.39
CA GLY A 41 -13.81 -24.12 -0.29
C GLY A 41 -13.30 -22.79 -0.86
N ILE A 42 -14.23 -21.84 -1.01
CA ILE A 42 -13.95 -20.52 -1.61
C ILE A 42 -12.94 -19.69 -0.83
N PHE A 43 -12.81 -19.93 0.48
CA PHE A 43 -11.88 -19.23 1.35
C PHE A 43 -10.42 -19.38 0.87
N PHE A 44 -9.98 -20.61 0.59
CA PHE A 44 -8.62 -20.87 0.13
C PHE A 44 -8.36 -20.33 -1.28
N GLN A 45 -9.37 -20.35 -2.15
CA GLN A 45 -9.29 -19.77 -3.50
C GLN A 45 -9.07 -18.25 -3.44
N VAL A 46 -9.82 -17.55 -2.59
CA VAL A 46 -9.64 -16.12 -2.35
C VAL A 46 -8.24 -15.85 -1.78
N LEU A 47 -7.76 -16.69 -0.89
CA LEU A 47 -6.46 -16.51 -0.26
C LEU A 47 -5.29 -16.73 -1.22
N ALA A 48 -5.38 -17.75 -2.09
CA ALA A 48 -4.45 -17.99 -3.18
C ALA A 48 -4.45 -16.86 -4.21
N PHE A 49 -5.64 -16.29 -4.51
CA PHE A 49 -5.74 -15.10 -5.35
C PHE A 49 -5.04 -13.90 -4.71
N ILE A 50 -5.30 -13.63 -3.43
CA ILE A 50 -4.67 -12.52 -2.68
C ILE A 50 -3.15 -12.71 -2.68
N TYR A 51 -2.65 -13.93 -2.44
CA TYR A 51 -1.22 -14.22 -2.44
C TYR A 51 -0.53 -13.77 -3.74
N GLY A 52 -1.11 -14.08 -4.90
CA GLY A 52 -0.57 -13.67 -6.20
C GLY A 52 -0.79 -12.19 -6.54
N ALA A 53 -1.92 -11.61 -6.10
CA ALA A 53 -2.32 -10.27 -6.50
C ALA A 53 -1.73 -9.15 -5.62
N ILE A 54 -1.54 -9.41 -4.32
CA ILE A 54 -1.33 -8.36 -3.32
C ILE A 54 -0.06 -7.55 -3.57
N ALA A 55 1.03 -8.16 -4.05
CA ALA A 55 2.27 -7.46 -4.37
C ALA A 55 2.05 -6.38 -5.45
N TRP A 56 1.27 -6.73 -6.48
CA TRP A 56 0.94 -5.83 -7.58
C TRP A 56 -0.06 -4.75 -7.20
N PHE A 57 -1.05 -5.07 -6.36
CA PHE A 57 -1.95 -4.07 -5.79
C PHE A 57 -1.23 -3.09 -4.87
N THR A 58 -0.25 -3.57 -4.10
CA THR A 58 0.60 -2.73 -3.26
C THR A 58 1.44 -1.80 -4.12
N ALA A 59 2.07 -2.33 -5.18
CA ALA A 59 2.81 -1.53 -6.15
C ALA A 59 1.92 -0.48 -6.83
N ALA A 60 0.71 -0.84 -7.24
CA ALA A 60 -0.26 0.07 -7.83
C ALA A 60 -0.63 1.21 -6.87
N GLY A 61 -0.94 0.90 -5.62
CA GLY A 61 -1.25 1.90 -4.60
C GLY A 61 -0.06 2.81 -4.27
N LEU A 62 1.16 2.26 -4.29
CA LEU A 62 2.39 3.05 -4.13
C LEU A 62 2.61 4.03 -5.29
N VAL A 63 2.43 3.58 -6.53
CA VAL A 63 2.57 4.45 -7.70
C VAL A 63 1.50 5.55 -7.68
N ALA A 64 0.24 5.21 -7.40
CA ALA A 64 -0.85 6.18 -7.31
C ALA A 64 -0.62 7.21 -6.19
N SER A 65 -0.20 6.75 -5.01
CA SER A 65 0.10 7.65 -3.90
C SER A 65 1.32 8.51 -4.16
N GLY A 66 2.38 7.96 -4.78
CA GLY A 66 3.57 8.71 -5.17
C GLY A 66 3.27 9.82 -6.18
N GLY A 67 2.49 9.53 -7.22
CA GLY A 67 2.06 10.56 -8.18
C GLY A 67 1.26 11.67 -7.53
N LYS A 68 0.33 11.31 -6.63
CA LYS A 68 -0.43 12.27 -5.83
C LYS A 68 0.46 13.12 -4.91
N ILE A 69 1.49 12.55 -4.30
CA ILE A 69 2.44 13.29 -3.45
C ILE A 69 3.18 14.33 -4.28
N ILE A 70 3.69 13.96 -5.46
CA ILE A 70 4.40 14.90 -6.35
C ILE A 70 3.49 16.06 -6.75
N ASP A 71 2.24 15.76 -7.12
CA ASP A 71 1.28 16.75 -7.56
C ASP A 71 0.88 17.73 -6.44
N VAL A 72 0.61 17.21 -5.24
CA VAL A 72 0.33 18.02 -4.06
C VAL A 72 1.56 18.82 -3.62
N PHE A 73 2.77 18.27 -3.77
CA PHE A 73 4.01 18.99 -3.48
C PHE A 73 4.23 20.19 -4.40
N LEU A 74 3.78 20.11 -5.64
CA LEU A 74 3.92 21.17 -6.63
C LEU A 74 2.82 22.23 -6.55
N ASN A 75 1.58 21.84 -6.19
CA ASN A 75 0.42 22.75 -6.24
C ASN A 75 -0.09 23.22 -4.86
N GLU A 76 -0.07 22.36 -3.83
CA GLU A 76 -0.75 22.61 -2.55
C GLU A 76 0.06 22.06 -1.37
N ARG A 77 1.14 22.76 -1.01
CA ARG A 77 2.10 22.29 0.00
C ARG A 77 1.47 22.02 1.38
N GLU A 78 0.40 22.72 1.73
CA GLU A 78 -0.31 22.52 3.01
C GLU A 78 -1.01 21.15 3.12
N ALA A 79 -1.38 20.54 1.98
CA ALA A 79 -2.03 19.23 1.94
C ALA A 79 -1.02 18.06 1.96
N ILE A 80 0.28 18.30 1.75
CA ILE A 80 1.34 17.27 1.71
C ILE A 80 1.27 16.35 2.93
N ARG A 81 1.04 16.93 4.13
CA ARG A 81 0.99 16.19 5.40
C ARG A 81 0.03 15.01 5.38
N ARG A 82 -1.10 15.13 4.67
CA ARG A 82 -2.14 14.09 4.60
C ARG A 82 -1.81 13.00 3.60
N VAL A 83 -1.02 13.31 2.58
CA VAL A 83 -0.75 12.41 1.45
C VAL A 83 0.54 11.60 1.68
N VAL A 84 1.50 12.14 2.44
CA VAL A 84 2.78 11.46 2.73
C VAL A 84 2.62 10.16 3.50
N ALA A 85 1.60 10.03 4.37
CA ALA A 85 1.36 8.79 5.12
C ALA A 85 0.73 7.67 4.26
N LEU A 86 0.04 8.02 3.16
CA LEU A 86 -0.66 7.05 2.30
C LEU A 86 0.22 5.90 1.77
N PRO A 87 1.41 6.14 1.17
CA PRO A 87 2.24 5.05 0.66
C PRO A 87 2.68 4.08 1.77
N PHE A 88 2.92 4.58 2.97
CA PHE A 88 3.30 3.74 4.12
C PHE A 88 2.17 2.85 4.60
N PHE A 89 0.94 3.37 4.62
CA PHE A 89 -0.23 2.55 4.93
C PHE A 89 -0.49 1.49 3.85
N VAL A 90 -0.35 1.85 2.57
CA VAL A 90 -0.47 0.88 1.46
C VAL A 90 0.57 -0.23 1.61
N LEU A 91 1.84 0.12 1.90
CA LEU A 91 2.91 -0.85 2.16
C LEU A 91 2.60 -1.74 3.37
N ALA A 92 2.12 -1.16 4.46
CA ALA A 92 1.78 -1.90 5.67
C ALA A 92 0.70 -2.94 5.40
N ILE A 93 -0.40 -2.52 4.78
CA ILE A 93 -1.53 -3.40 4.42
C ILE A 93 -1.06 -4.49 3.46
N GLY A 94 -0.30 -4.11 2.43
CA GLY A 94 0.24 -5.03 1.44
C GLY A 94 1.14 -6.11 2.03
N ALA A 95 2.10 -5.69 2.87
CA ALA A 95 3.02 -6.60 3.54
C ALA A 95 2.26 -7.57 4.48
N ILE A 96 1.38 -7.05 5.33
CA ILE A 96 0.62 -7.85 6.29
C ILE A 96 -0.28 -8.85 5.55
N ALA A 97 -1.00 -8.41 4.52
CA ALA A 97 -1.85 -9.29 3.72
C ALA A 97 -1.04 -10.38 3.01
N TYR A 98 0.14 -10.06 2.47
CA TYR A 98 1.04 -11.04 1.86
C TYR A 98 1.52 -12.09 2.88
N GLY A 99 2.00 -11.66 4.03
CA GLY A 99 2.44 -12.57 5.11
C GLY A 99 1.31 -13.43 5.67
N ALA A 100 0.12 -12.85 5.84
CA ALA A 100 -1.07 -13.57 6.29
C ALA A 100 -1.51 -14.64 5.28
N SER A 101 -1.55 -14.31 3.99
CA SER A 101 -1.86 -15.27 2.92
C SER A 101 -0.86 -16.43 2.91
N ILE A 102 0.45 -16.16 3.01
CA ILE A 102 1.49 -17.20 3.07
C ILE A 102 1.27 -18.12 4.28
N TYR A 103 1.11 -17.54 5.46
CA TYR A 103 0.98 -18.31 6.69
C TYR A 103 -0.23 -19.24 6.63
N ILE A 104 -1.40 -18.70 6.26
CA ILE A 104 -2.63 -19.48 6.21
C ILE A 104 -2.53 -20.57 5.13
N LEU A 105 -1.99 -20.28 3.93
CA LEU A 105 -1.76 -21.32 2.91
C LEU A 105 -0.77 -22.39 3.40
N SER A 106 0.29 -22.00 4.11
CA SER A 106 1.34 -22.92 4.57
C SER A 106 0.92 -23.91 5.67
N ILE A 107 -0.08 -23.55 6.48
CA ILE A 107 -0.63 -24.43 7.53
C ILE A 107 -1.79 -25.29 7.00
N SER A 108 -2.28 -25.00 5.80
CA SER A 108 -3.42 -25.68 5.21
C SER A 108 -2.99 -26.99 4.56
N SER A 109 -3.44 -28.13 5.11
CA SER A 109 -3.20 -29.45 4.53
C SER A 109 -3.90 -29.68 3.18
N GLU A 110 -4.89 -28.82 2.88
CA GLU A 110 -5.75 -28.88 1.70
C GLU A 110 -5.13 -28.29 0.43
N VAL A 111 -4.00 -27.57 0.57
CA VAL A 111 -3.28 -26.93 -0.55
C VAL A 111 -2.02 -27.75 -0.83
N SER A 112 -2.11 -28.66 -1.80
CA SER A 112 -0.97 -29.48 -2.21
C SER A 112 0.04 -28.65 -3.00
N GLY A 113 1.34 -28.84 -2.72
CA GLY A 113 2.41 -28.22 -3.51
C GLY A 113 2.74 -26.76 -3.18
N PHE A 114 2.22 -26.19 -2.08
CA PHE A 114 2.66 -24.87 -1.64
C PHE A 114 4.15 -24.91 -1.23
N PRO A 115 5.02 -24.05 -1.81
CA PRO A 115 6.47 -24.17 -1.64
C PRO A 115 6.98 -23.77 -0.26
N ILE A 116 6.12 -23.19 0.60
CA ILE A 116 6.49 -22.68 1.92
C ILE A 116 5.93 -23.60 3.00
N THR A 117 6.81 -24.13 3.84
CA THR A 117 6.43 -24.97 5.00
C THR A 117 5.80 -24.14 6.10
N ALA A 118 4.99 -24.77 6.96
CA ALA A 118 4.36 -24.09 8.09
C ALA A 118 5.36 -23.33 9.01
N ASP A 119 6.53 -23.92 9.29
CA ASP A 119 7.59 -23.26 10.07
C ASP A 119 8.11 -21.98 9.40
N ALA A 120 8.30 -22.01 8.08
CA ALA A 120 8.69 -20.84 7.32
C ALA A 120 7.54 -19.82 7.26
N GLY A 121 6.30 -20.27 7.09
CA GLY A 121 5.10 -19.43 7.04
C GLY A 121 4.92 -18.58 8.30
N VAL A 122 5.19 -19.16 9.49
CA VAL A 122 5.19 -18.41 10.76
C VAL A 122 6.20 -17.26 10.72
N LYS A 123 7.41 -17.48 10.19
CA LYS A 123 8.41 -16.41 10.05
C LYS A 123 7.91 -15.32 9.12
N TYR A 124 7.31 -15.67 7.98
CA TYR A 124 6.77 -14.70 7.03
C TYR A 124 5.71 -13.80 7.66
N ILE A 125 4.72 -14.34 8.37
CA ILE A 125 3.70 -13.49 9.01
C ILE A 125 4.29 -12.61 10.10
N ILE A 126 5.22 -13.12 10.92
CA ILE A 126 5.88 -12.30 11.95
C ILE A 126 6.66 -11.14 11.32
N PHE A 127 7.51 -11.42 10.33
CA PHE A 127 8.28 -10.38 9.66
C PHE A 127 7.40 -9.39 8.90
N ALA A 128 6.35 -9.87 8.22
CA ALA A 128 5.39 -9.03 7.52
C ALA A 128 4.60 -8.13 8.48
N THR A 129 4.17 -8.65 9.63
CA THR A 129 3.45 -7.87 10.65
C THR A 129 4.37 -6.84 11.28
N ILE A 130 5.57 -7.23 11.73
CA ILE A 130 6.53 -6.28 12.32
C ILE A 130 6.92 -5.21 11.30
N GLY A 131 7.27 -5.60 10.09
CA GLY A 131 7.64 -4.69 9.00
C GLY A 131 6.48 -3.77 8.60
N GLY A 132 5.26 -4.31 8.51
CA GLY A 132 4.06 -3.55 8.20
C GLY A 132 3.71 -2.53 9.29
N LEU A 133 3.77 -2.93 10.57
CA LEU A 133 3.59 -2.00 11.68
C LEU A 133 4.68 -0.91 11.66
N PHE A 134 5.94 -1.28 11.43
CA PHE A 134 7.04 -0.33 11.33
C PHE A 134 6.81 0.69 10.20
N CYS A 135 6.38 0.23 9.02
CA CYS A 135 5.97 1.11 7.92
C CYS A 135 4.85 2.06 8.33
N ALA A 136 3.78 1.55 8.96
CA ALA A 136 2.66 2.38 9.41
C ALA A 136 3.11 3.44 10.44
N PHE A 137 3.94 3.05 11.41
CA PHE A 137 4.52 3.97 12.39
C PHE A 137 5.38 5.04 11.71
N LEU A 138 6.18 4.66 10.72
CA LEU A 138 7.03 5.60 9.97
C LEU A 138 6.17 6.60 9.18
N GLY A 139 5.06 6.16 8.60
CA GLY A 139 4.07 7.03 7.95
C GLY A 139 3.45 8.05 8.90
N VAL A 140 3.02 7.61 10.09
CA VAL A 140 2.47 8.49 11.14
C VAL A 140 3.54 9.45 11.68
N TYR A 141 4.77 8.97 11.86
CA TYR A 141 5.90 9.78 12.31
C TYR A 141 6.21 10.90 11.31
N LEU A 142 6.30 10.59 10.01
CA LEU A 142 6.49 11.58 8.95
C LEU A 142 5.36 12.60 8.92
N GLN A 143 4.10 12.15 9.04
CA GLN A 143 2.95 13.05 9.13
C GLN A 143 3.04 14.00 10.34
N SER A 144 3.51 13.50 11.49
CA SER A 144 3.69 14.29 12.71
C SER A 144 4.87 15.27 12.63
N LEU A 145 5.94 14.90 11.90
CA LEU A 145 7.07 15.77 11.68
C LEU A 145 6.66 16.95 10.79
N LEU A 146 5.94 16.67 9.70
CA LEU A 146 5.40 17.69 8.81
C LEU A 146 4.37 18.60 9.49
N SER A 147 3.56 18.08 10.43
CA SER A 147 2.60 18.92 11.16
C SER A 147 3.27 19.88 12.14
N ARG A 148 4.37 19.47 12.79
CA ARG A 148 5.17 20.34 13.66
C ARG A 148 5.74 21.54 12.91
N TRP A 149 6.34 21.30 11.75
CA TRP A 149 6.93 22.36 10.92
C TRP A 149 5.88 23.35 10.37
N GLY A 150 4.65 22.90 10.12
CA GLY A 150 3.56 23.77 9.68
C GLY A 150 3.09 24.76 10.76
N ASN A 151 3.12 24.36 12.04
CA ASN A 151 2.71 25.21 13.15
C ASN A 151 3.78 26.26 13.52
N ASP A 152 5.06 25.99 13.31
CA ASP A 152 6.14 26.92 13.63
C ASP A 152 6.22 28.13 12.66
N HIS A 153 5.53 28.03 11.51
CA HIS A 153 5.42 29.09 10.50
C HIS A 153 4.08 29.81 10.49
N GLU A 154 3.24 29.68 11.52
CA GLU A 154 2.09 30.57 11.74
C GLU A 154 2.52 31.68 12.72
N PRO A 155 3.07 32.80 12.23
CA PRO A 155 3.67 33.79 13.11
C PRO A 155 2.56 34.64 13.68
N LEU A 156 2.06 34.32 14.89
CA LEU A 156 1.52 35.22 15.93
C LEU A 156 0.55 36.37 15.53
N ALA A 157 0.13 36.49 14.28
CA ALA A 157 -0.53 37.66 13.71
C ALA A 157 -2.03 37.66 14.00
N LEU A 158 -2.60 36.50 14.33
CA LEU A 158 -3.98 36.36 14.75
C LEU A 158 -4.16 36.42 16.27
N LYS A 159 -3.07 36.38 17.06
CA LYS A 159 -3.16 36.45 18.53
C LYS A 159 -3.20 37.88 19.10
N ARG A 160 -3.19 38.90 18.24
CA ARG A 160 -3.28 40.32 18.63
C ARG A 160 -4.57 41.01 18.16
N GLY A 161 -5.52 40.28 17.59
CA GLY A 161 -6.75 40.82 17.01
C GLY A 161 -8.06 40.32 17.62
N ALA A 162 -8.02 39.62 18.76
CA ALA A 162 -9.22 39.16 19.47
C ALA A 162 -9.15 39.61 20.94
#